data_AF-A0A936CYP9-F1
#
_entry.id   AF-A0A936CYP9-F1
#
_cell.length_a   1.000
_cell.length_b   1.000
_cell.length_c   1.000
_cell.angle_alpha   90.00
_cell.angle_beta   90.00
_cell.angle_gamma   90.00
#
_symmetry.space_group_name_H-M   'P 1'
#
loop_
_entity.id
_entity.type
_entity.pdbx_description
1 polymer ?
#
loop_
_entity_poly.entity_id
_entity_poly.type
_entity_poly.pdbx_seq_one_letter_code
_entity_poly.pdbx_strand_id
1 'polypeptide(L)'
;MLAAAGFSIRPADTPDKLAALKAAKQHRLIRRQTASGAIAFLYADAAVCRCVYVGDEQAYQRYQKLAVEQQVAIADQEAALDTALDSPWAYDWWAVPY
;
A
#
# COMPACT_ATOMS: atom_id res chain seq x y z
N MET A 1 -0.45 -4.01 -1.85
CA MET A 1 0.66 -4.22 -0.88
C MET A 1 0.22 -4.87 0.42
N LEU A 2 -0.78 -4.35 1.16
CA LEU A 2 -1.18 -4.93 2.46
C LEU A 2 -1.59 -6.41 2.37
N ALA A 3 -2.47 -6.78 1.44
CA ALA A 3 -2.85 -8.18 1.23
C ALA A 3 -1.65 -9.06 0.84
N ALA A 4 -0.78 -8.57 -0.05
CA ALA A 4 0.46 -9.27 -0.45
C ALA A 4 1.45 -9.44 0.72
N ALA A 5 1.46 -8.50 1.67
CA ALA A 5 2.25 -8.61 2.90
C ALA A 5 1.65 -9.58 3.93
N GLY A 6 0.45 -10.12 3.69
CA GLY A 6 -0.22 -11.06 4.58
C GLY A 6 -1.19 -10.42 5.58
N PHE A 7 -1.60 -9.16 5.36
CA PHE A 7 -2.70 -8.58 6.13
C PHE A 7 -4.03 -9.22 5.72
N SER A 8 -4.82 -9.61 6.72
CA SER A 8 -6.17 -10.14 6.53
C SER A 8 -7.21 -9.04 6.58
N ILE A 9 -8.21 -9.11 5.70
CA ILE A 9 -9.32 -8.15 5.67
C ILE A 9 -10.38 -8.56 6.70
N ARG A 10 -10.85 -7.58 7.49
CA ARG A 10 -12.00 -7.73 8.39
C ARG A 10 -13.07 -6.70 7.99
N PRO A 11 -14.23 -7.13 7.47
CA PRO A 11 -15.28 -6.21 7.06
C PRO A 11 -15.97 -5.57 8.28
N ALA A 12 -16.38 -4.32 8.13
CA ALA A 12 -17.28 -3.65 9.06
C ALA A 12 -18.74 -3.88 8.62
N ASP A 13 -19.19 -5.11 8.78
CA ASP A 13 -20.47 -5.65 8.32
C ASP A 13 -21.68 -5.28 9.20
N THR A 14 -21.47 -4.64 10.36
CA THR A 14 -22.53 -4.12 11.22
C THR A 14 -22.44 -2.60 11.38
N PRO A 15 -23.56 -1.90 11.69
CA PRO A 15 -23.54 -0.45 11.95
C PRO A 15 -22.54 -0.06 13.04
N ASP A 16 -22.44 -0.86 14.10
CA ASP A 16 -21.52 -0.61 15.22
C ASP A 16 -20.06 -0.76 14.80
N LYS A 17 -19.73 -1.81 14.03
CA LYS A 17 -18.38 -1.98 13.48
C LYS A 17 -18.03 -0.84 12.53
N LEU A 18 -18.98 -0.36 11.73
CA LEU A 18 -18.75 0.75 10.81
C LEU A 18 -18.57 2.07 11.57
N ALA A 19 -19.34 2.31 12.62
CA ALA A 19 -19.17 3.48 13.49
C ALA A 19 -17.79 3.47 14.16
N ALA A 20 -17.39 2.34 14.74
CA ALA A 20 -16.06 2.15 15.31
C ALA A 20 -14.95 2.32 14.26
N LEU A 21 -15.15 1.78 13.06
CA LEU A 21 -14.21 1.92 11.95
C LEU A 21 -14.05 3.40 11.55
N LYS A 22 -15.15 4.16 11.43
CA LYS A 22 -15.12 5.60 11.12
C LYS A 22 -14.40 6.44 12.18
N ALA A 23 -14.50 6.04 13.45
CA ALA A 23 -13.80 6.70 14.55
C ALA A 23 -12.29 6.38 14.60
N ALA A 24 -11.84 5.32 13.92
CA ALA A 24 -10.42 4.97 13.84
C ALA A 24 -9.64 5.95 12.95
N LYS A 25 -8.32 5.97 13.10
CA LYS A 25 -7.43 6.71 12.18
C LYS A 25 -7.49 6.05 10.79
N GLN A 26 -8.07 6.76 9.82
CA GLN A 26 -8.18 6.27 8.44
C GLN A 26 -6.84 6.29 7.73
N HIS A 27 -6.66 5.33 6.82
CA HIS A 27 -5.54 5.24 5.87
C HIS A 27 -4.15 5.31 6.50
N ARG A 28 -4.02 4.82 7.74
CA ARG A 28 -2.75 4.73 8.47
C ARG A 28 -2.60 3.37 9.11
N LEU A 29 -1.40 2.80 9.02
CA LEU A 29 -1.02 1.63 9.81
C LEU A 29 -0.81 2.06 11.27
N ILE A 30 -1.59 1.49 12.18
CA ILE A 30 -1.48 1.73 13.61
C ILE A 30 -1.10 0.44 14.33
N ARG A 31 -0.11 0.51 15.23
CA ARG A 31 0.25 -0.56 16.14
C ARG A 31 -0.72 -0.56 17.32
N ARG A 32 -1.30 -1.72 17.64
CA ARG A 32 -2.17 -1.94 18.80
C ARG A 32 -1.80 -3.23 19.50
N GLN A 33 -2.00 -3.24 20.81
CA GLN A 33 -2.01 -4.48 21.57
C GLN A 33 -3.43 -5.06 21.52
N THR A 34 -3.52 -6.35 21.26
CA THR A 34 -4.77 -7.12 21.28
C THR A 34 -5.14 -7.49 22.71
N ALA A 35 -6.37 -7.96 22.93
CA ALA A 35 -6.82 -8.42 24.24
C ALA A 35 -6.00 -9.61 24.78
N SER A 36 -5.37 -10.40 23.90
CA SER A 36 -4.47 -11.50 24.29
C SER A 36 -3.04 -11.03 24.60
N GLY A 37 -2.75 -9.72 24.52
CA GLY A 37 -1.42 -9.16 24.75
C GLY A 37 -0.51 -9.16 23.51
N ALA A 38 -0.91 -9.82 22.42
CA ALA A 38 -0.15 -9.83 21.16
C ALA A 38 -0.23 -8.48 20.43
N ILE A 39 0.81 -8.13 19.67
CA ILE A 39 0.85 -6.92 18.84
C ILE A 39 0.18 -7.18 17.50
N ALA A 40 -0.70 -6.26 17.08
CA ALA A 40 -1.32 -6.22 15.77
C ALA A 40 -1.14 -4.85 15.10
N PHE A 41 -1.12 -4.86 13.78
CA PHE A 41 -1.07 -3.67 12.94
C PHE A 41 -2.39 -3.56 12.19
N LEU A 42 -3.04 -2.40 12.29
CA LEU A 42 -4.34 -2.15 11.68
C LEU A 42 -4.26 -1.04 10.66
N TYR A 43 -4.94 -1.20 9.53
CA TYR A 43 -5.17 -0.14 8.56
C TYR A 43 -6.66 -0.06 8.25
N ALA A 44 -7.29 1.06 8.60
CA ALA A 44 -8.72 1.28 8.44
C ALA A 44 -9.04 2.01 7.14
N ASP A 45 -10.06 1.54 6.43
CA ASP A 45 -10.67 2.24 5.31
C ASP A 45 -12.20 2.10 5.36
N ALA A 46 -12.84 3.12 5.94
CA ALA A 46 -14.29 3.21 6.01
C ALA A 46 -14.95 3.72 4.73
N ALA A 47 -14.19 4.31 3.81
CA ALA A 47 -14.72 5.01 2.64
C ALA A 47 -14.88 4.08 1.44
N VAL A 48 -13.83 3.31 1.11
CA VAL A 48 -13.82 2.47 -0.10
C VAL A 48 -14.16 1.03 0.26
N CYS A 49 -13.34 0.35 1.07
CA CYS A 49 -13.60 -1.07 1.38
C CYS A 49 -14.62 -1.30 2.50
N ARG A 50 -14.86 -0.31 3.38
CA ARG A 50 -15.60 -0.47 4.65
C ARG A 50 -15.03 -1.62 5.49
N CYS A 51 -13.72 -1.64 5.63
CA CYS A 51 -12.99 -2.75 6.23
C CYS A 51 -11.75 -2.27 6.99
N VAL A 52 -11.19 -3.16 7.82
CA VAL A 52 -9.87 -2.99 8.43
C VAL A 52 -8.96 -4.13 8.01
N TYR A 53 -7.76 -3.81 7.56
CA TYR A 53 -6.69 -4.78 7.35
C TYR A 53 -5.98 -5.02 8.67
N VAL A 54 -5.76 -6.28 9.02
CA VAL A 54 -5.12 -6.69 10.26
C VAL A 54 -3.94 -7.61 9.94
N GLY A 55 -2.76 -7.25 10.44
CA GLY A 55 -1.54 -8.03 10.28
C GLY A 55 -0.82 -8.15 11.62
N ASP A 56 0.03 -9.17 11.72
CA ASP A 56 0.99 -9.30 12.81
C ASP A 56 2.30 -8.55 12.49
N GLU A 57 3.30 -8.72 13.34
CA GLU A 57 4.60 -8.08 13.16
C GLU A 57 5.34 -8.55 11.89
N GLN A 58 5.22 -9.83 11.53
CA GLN A 58 5.82 -10.35 10.31
C GLN A 58 5.15 -9.76 9.05
N ALA A 59 3.82 -9.62 9.06
CA ALA A 59 3.10 -8.97 7.98
C ALA A 59 3.53 -7.49 7.86
N TYR A 60 3.72 -6.80 8.97
CA TYR A 60 4.21 -5.42 8.96
C TYR A 60 5.62 -5.31 8.38
N GLN A 61 6.55 -6.19 8.76
CA GLN A 61 7.91 -6.22 8.19
C GLN A 61 7.90 -6.47 6.67
N ARG A 62 7.08 -7.43 6.20
CA ARG A 62 6.90 -7.68 4.76
C ARG A 62 6.32 -6.46 4.04
N TYR A 63 5.36 -5.77 4.65
CA TYR A 63 4.81 -4.54 4.09
C TYR A 63 5.87 -3.46 3.93
N GLN A 64 6.72 -3.25 4.93
CA GLN A 64 7.81 -2.28 4.85
C GLN A 64 8.79 -2.61 3.71
N LYS A 65 9.16 -3.89 3.57
CA LYS A 65 10.02 -4.35 2.47
C LYS A 65 9.38 -4.08 1.10
N LEU A 66 8.12 -4.47 0.91
CA LEU A 66 7.38 -4.25 -0.34
C LEU A 66 7.22 -2.77 -0.67
N ALA A 67 7.03 -1.90 0.33
CA ALA A 67 6.92 -0.47 0.12
C ALA A 67 8.24 0.13 -0.41
N VAL A 68 9.38 -0.32 0.11
CA VAL A 68 10.70 0.10 -0.38
C VAL A 68 10.95 -0.45 -1.79
N GLU A 69 10.67 -1.73 -2.03
CA GLU A 69 10.84 -2.34 -3.37
C GLU A 69 10.01 -1.62 -4.43
N GLN A 70 8.78 -1.22 -4.11
CA GLN A 70 7.97 -0.43 -5.04
C GLN A 70 8.60 0.94 -5.34
N GLN A 71 9.12 1.63 -4.32
CA GLN A 71 9.75 2.94 -4.51
C GLN A 71 10.99 2.84 -5.42
N VAL A 72 11.81 1.81 -5.23
CA VAL A 72 12.97 1.55 -6.10
C VAL A 72 12.51 1.25 -7.52
N ALA A 73 11.52 0.38 -7.70
CA ALA A 73 11.02 0.04 -9.04
C ALA A 73 10.44 1.25 -9.79
N ILE A 74 9.78 2.18 -9.09
CA ILE A 74 9.30 3.44 -9.69
C ILE A 74 10.48 4.32 -10.09
N ALA A 75 11.47 4.49 -9.20
CA ALA A 75 12.66 5.29 -9.50
C ALA A 75 13.46 4.74 -10.69
N ASP A 76 13.59 3.42 -10.80
CA ASP A 76 14.25 2.77 -11.93
C ASP A 76 13.49 3.02 -13.25
N GLN A 77 12.16 2.98 -13.23
CA GLN A 77 11.33 3.30 -14.39
C GLN A 77 11.48 4.77 -14.81
N GLU A 78 11.49 5.69 -13.85
CA GLU A 78 11.70 7.12 -14.11
C GLU A 78 13.08 7.39 -14.71
N ALA A 79 14.14 6.78 -14.17
CA ALA A 79 15.49 6.89 -14.71
C ALA A 79 15.62 6.31 -16.13
N ALA A 80 14.92 5.21 -16.42
CA ALA A 80 14.88 4.62 -17.75
C ALA A 80 14.16 5.53 -18.76
N LEU A 81 13.07 6.18 -18.35
CA LEU A 81 12.36 7.17 -19.18
C LEU A 81 13.24 8.40 -19.44
N ASP A 82 13.92 8.92 -18.42
CA ASP A 82 14.83 10.07 -18.55
C ASP A 82 15.97 9.76 -19.52
N THR A 83 16.60 8.59 -19.37
CA THR A 83 17.65 8.11 -20.28
C THR A 83 17.14 7.96 -21.73
N ALA A 84 15.89 7.52 -21.91
CA ALA A 84 15.29 7.40 -23.24
C ALA A 84 15.05 8.79 -23.88
N LEU A 85 14.69 9.80 -23.10
CA LEU A 85 14.46 11.18 -23.55
C LEU A 85 15.75 11.96 -23.80
N ASP A 86 16.86 11.61 -23.14
CA ASP A 86 18.19 12.19 -23.38
C ASP A 86 18.85 11.65 -24.68
N SER A 87 18.16 10.75 -25.38
CA SER A 87 18.65 10.23 -26.65
C SER A 87 18.59 11.30 -27.76
N PRO A 88 19.63 11.46 -28.60
CA PRO A 88 19.64 12.45 -29.69
C PRO A 88 18.49 12.34 -30.70
N TRP A 89 17.88 11.15 -30.79
CA TRP A 89 16.73 10.87 -31.65
C TRP A 89 15.38 10.89 -30.90
N ALA A 90 15.35 11.17 -29.58
CA ALA A 90 14.11 11.21 -28.79
C ALA A 90 13.13 12.32 -29.22
N TYR A 91 13.65 13.40 -29.81
CA TYR A 91 12.85 14.50 -30.38
C TYR A 91 12.68 14.39 -31.90
N ASP A 92 13.13 13.29 -32.49
CA ASP A 92 12.99 13.02 -33.91
C ASP A 92 11.64 12.35 -34.21
N TRP A 93 10.62 13.17 -34.43
CA TRP A 93 9.25 12.72 -34.66
C TRP A 93 9.07 12.01 -36.01
N TRP A 94 10.09 12.00 -36.89
CA TRP A 94 10.08 11.33 -38.19
C TRP A 94 10.77 9.96 -38.18
N ALA A 95 11.39 9.55 -37.06
CA ALA A 95 12.17 8.31 -36.96
C ALA A 95 11.42 7.08 -36.38
N VAL A 96 10.14 7.19 -36.01
CA VAL A 96 9.35 6.05 -35.48
C VAL A 96 8.56 5.37 -36.61
N PRO A 97 8.88 4.13 -37.04
CA PRO A 97 8.07 3.41 -38.00
C PRO A 97 6.78 2.91 -37.32
N TYR A 98 5.63 3.23 -37.92
CA TYR A 98 4.30 2.74 -37.54
C TYR A 98 4.11 1.25 -37.91
#